data_AF-A0A448WKR6-F1
#
_entry.id   AF-A0A448WKR6-F1
#
_cell.length_a   1.000
_cell.length_b   1.000
_cell.length_c   1.000
_cell.angle_alpha   90.00
_cell.angle_beta   90.00
_cell.angle_gamma   90.00
#
_symmetry.space_group_name_H-M   'P 1'
#
loop_
_entity.id
_entity.type
_entity.pdbx_description
1 polymer ?
#
loop_
_entity_poly.entity_id
_entity_poly.type
_entity_poly.pdbx_seq_one_letter_code
_entity_poly.pdbx_strand_id
1 'polypeptide(L)'
;MGDIYLLSSEQELAKFMLNPRPYLLPPQPKAPIRLAVVGPEASGEQDLANLLGRHLEVTVVDLKGRLKNQEEELLNERLEAVKKSTTEKQIEIIQKRNAAEISEMKSGLAYIDRNF
;
A
#
# COMPACT_ATOMS: atom_id res chain seq x y z
N MET A 1 4.75 10.43 -34.63
CA MET A 1 4.72 11.30 -35.83
C MET A 1 6.06 12.02 -35.86
N GLY A 2 6.78 12.00 -36.98
CA GLY A 2 8.12 12.59 -37.08
C GLY A 2 8.04 14.01 -37.64
N ASP A 3 8.74 14.95 -37.01
CA ASP A 3 8.88 16.31 -37.51
C ASP A 3 9.86 16.34 -38.69
N ILE A 4 9.56 17.15 -39.70
CA ILE A 4 10.39 17.33 -40.90
C ILE A 4 11.09 18.69 -40.80
N TYR A 5 12.43 18.69 -40.76
CA TYR A 5 13.24 19.91 -40.72
C TYR A 5 13.79 20.24 -42.10
N LEU A 6 13.60 21.49 -42.54
CA LEU A 6 14.21 22.00 -43.77
C LEU A 6 15.53 22.70 -43.43
N LEU A 7 16.63 22.26 -44.01
CA LEU A 7 17.97 22.79 -43.78
C LEU A 7 18.51 23.42 -45.06
N SER A 8 19.18 24.57 -44.94
CA SER A 8 19.67 25.36 -46.10
C SER A 8 21.01 24.88 -46.65
N SER A 9 21.83 24.19 -45.84
CA SER A 9 23.17 23.74 -46.24
C SER A 9 23.62 22.49 -45.48
N GLU A 10 24.68 21.83 -45.96
CA GLU A 10 25.32 20.70 -45.28
C GLU A 10 25.96 21.10 -43.93
N GLN A 11 26.39 22.36 -43.80
CA GLN A 11 26.95 22.89 -42.54
C GLN A 11 25.87 23.01 -41.47
N GLU A 12 24.66 23.43 -41.85
CA GLU A 12 23.50 23.47 -40.96
C GLU A 12 23.04 22.06 -40.58
N LEU A 13 23.13 21.09 -41.50
CA LEU A 13 22.88 19.68 -41.19
C LEU A 13 23.87 19.14 -40.15
N ALA A 14 25.17 19.42 -40.28
CA ALA A 14 26.16 18.98 -39.30
C ALA A 14 25.88 19.56 -37.89
N LYS A 15 25.48 20.83 -37.79
CA LYS A 15 25.08 21.47 -36.52
C LYS A 15 23.82 20.85 -35.92
N PHE A 16 22.82 20.57 -36.76
CA PHE A 16 21.59 19.90 -36.35
C PHE A 16 21.87 18.49 -35.82
N MET A 17 22.71 17.72 -36.51
CA MET A 17 23.10 16.36 -36.08
C MET A 17 23.88 16.37 -34.77
N LEU A 18 24.71 17.39 -34.52
CA LEU A 18 25.46 17.54 -33.27
C LEU A 18 24.52 17.85 -32.09
N ASN A 19 23.55 18.73 -32.27
CA ASN A 19 22.58 19.08 -31.25
C ASN A 19 21.26 19.55 -31.89
N PRO A 20 20.24 18.68 -32.00
CA PRO A 20 18.96 19.05 -32.60
C PRO A 20 18.07 19.89 -31.67
N ARG A 21 18.35 19.93 -30.35
CA ARG A 21 17.51 20.64 -29.35
C ARG A 21 17.23 22.12 -29.69
N PRO A 22 18.21 22.94 -30.12
CA PRO A 22 17.98 24.35 -30.44
C PRO A 22 17.01 24.58 -31.60
N TYR A 23 16.80 23.57 -32.45
CA TYR A 23 15.92 23.62 -33.61
C TYR A 23 14.49 23.12 -33.29
N LEU A 24 14.24 22.67 -32.05
CA LEU A 24 12.91 22.30 -31.57
C LEU A 24 12.10 23.55 -31.21
N LEU A 25 10.82 23.55 -31.58
CA LEU A 25 9.87 24.54 -31.08
C LEU A 25 9.76 24.39 -29.54
N PRO A 26 9.82 25.48 -28.76
CA PRO A 26 9.55 25.40 -27.32
C PRO A 26 8.10 24.96 -27.09
N PRO A 27 7.80 24.17 -26.04
CA PRO A 27 8.67 23.76 -24.95
C PRO A 27 9.53 22.53 -25.32
N GLN A 28 10.85 22.68 -25.22
CA GLN A 28 11.76 21.56 -25.42
C GLN A 28 11.43 20.43 -24.43
N PRO A 29 11.45 19.16 -24.86
CA PRO A 29 11.22 18.04 -23.96
C PRO A 29 12.27 18.05 -22.85
N LYS A 30 11.80 18.28 -21.62
CA LYS A 30 12.63 18.18 -20.41
C LYS A 30 13.08 16.72 -20.29
N ALA A 31 14.37 16.51 -20.01
CA ALA A 31 14.86 15.16 -19.73
C ALA A 31 14.09 14.56 -18.54
N PRO A 32 13.80 13.26 -18.52
CA PRO A 32 13.14 12.64 -17.37
C PRO A 32 14.02 12.76 -16.13
N ILE A 33 13.49 13.38 -15.07
CA ILE A 33 14.17 13.58 -13.79
C ILE A 33 13.69 12.51 -12.80
N ARG A 34 14.63 11.84 -12.11
CA ARG A 34 14.35 10.92 -11.00
C ARG A 34 15.05 11.45 -9.76
N LEU A 35 14.28 11.76 -8.71
CA LEU A 35 14.78 12.31 -7.46
C LEU A 35 14.28 11.46 -6.30
N ALA A 36 15.17 11.24 -5.33
CA ALA A 36 14.84 10.70 -4.02
C ALA A 36 15.23 11.74 -2.98
N VAL A 37 14.27 12.17 -2.17
CA VAL A 37 14.53 13.05 -1.02
C VAL A 37 14.69 12.14 0.19
N VAL A 38 15.70 12.38 1.02
CA VAL A 38 15.99 11.58 2.21
C VAL A 38 16.41 12.52 3.32
N GLY A 39 15.85 12.35 4.51
CA GLY A 39 16.20 13.12 5.69
C GLY A 39 15.81 12.43 7.00
N PRO A 40 16.27 12.96 8.14
CA PRO A 40 15.81 12.52 9.45
C PRO A 40 14.33 12.84 9.65
N GLU A 41 13.69 12.14 10.59
CA GLU A 41 12.28 12.39 10.90
C GLU A 41 12.08 13.86 11.33
N ALA A 42 10.99 14.48 10.85
CA ALA A 42 10.67 15.89 11.03
C ALA A 42 11.59 16.91 10.31
N SER A 43 12.47 16.48 9.40
CA SER A 43 13.30 17.39 8.58
C SER A 43 12.54 18.17 7.48
N GLY A 44 11.24 17.93 7.31
CA GLY A 44 10.46 18.51 6.20
C GLY A 44 10.73 17.86 4.84
N GLU A 45 11.24 16.62 4.80
CA GLU A 45 11.48 15.86 3.56
C GLU A 45 10.24 15.81 2.66
N GLN A 46 9.06 15.58 3.25
CA GLN A 46 7.80 15.53 2.51
C GLN A 46 7.40 16.89 1.93
N ASP A 47 7.62 17.97 2.68
CA ASP A 47 7.33 19.33 2.20
C ASP A 47 8.23 19.70 1.03
N LEU A 48 9.52 19.34 1.11
CA LEU A 48 10.47 19.52 0.02
C LEU A 48 10.08 18.69 -1.21
N ALA A 49 9.72 17.42 -1.03
CA ALA A 49 9.26 16.56 -2.12
C ALA A 49 8.01 17.13 -2.81
N ASN A 50 7.04 17.63 -2.03
CA ASN A 50 5.84 18.26 -2.55
C ASN A 50 6.12 19.57 -3.30
N LEU A 51 7.05 20.39 -2.78
CA LEU A 51 7.48 21.62 -3.45
C LEU A 51 8.15 21.32 -4.79
N LEU A 52 9.03 20.32 -4.83
CA LEU A 52 9.69 19.86 -6.05
C LEU A 52 8.69 19.27 -7.05
N GLY A 53 7.72 18.49 -6.58
CA GLY A 53 6.63 17.96 -7.41
C GLY A 53 5.88 19.04 -8.17
N ARG A 54 5.53 20.13 -7.48
CA ARG A 54 4.85 21.29 -8.08
C ARG A 54 5.74 22.05 -9.05
N HIS A 55 7.00 22.29 -8.69
CA HIS A 55 7.91 23.08 -9.52
C HIS A 55 8.34 22.33 -10.78
N LEU A 56 8.63 21.03 -10.65
CA LEU A 56 9.14 20.22 -11.75
C LEU A 56 8.02 19.53 -12.54
N GLU A 57 6.75 19.71 -12.13
CA GLU A 57 5.56 19.06 -12.72
C GLU A 57 5.71 17.53 -12.71
N VAL A 58 6.27 16.99 -11.62
CA VAL A 58 6.55 15.55 -11.46
C VAL A 58 5.63 14.92 -10.41
N THR A 59 5.32 13.64 -10.59
CA THR A 59 4.55 12.85 -9.63
C THR A 59 5.40 12.53 -8.42
N VAL A 60 4.91 12.90 -7.23
CA VAL A 60 5.52 12.52 -5.95
C VAL A 60 4.97 11.17 -5.54
N VAL A 61 5.86 10.24 -5.19
CA VAL A 61 5.51 8.90 -4.72
C VAL A 61 5.91 8.78 -3.26
N ASP A 62 4.91 8.76 -2.36
CA ASP A 62 5.14 8.46 -0.94
C ASP A 62 5.21 6.95 -0.73
N LEU A 63 6.39 6.44 -0.43
CA LEU A 63 6.62 5.04 -0.11
C LEU A 63 6.33 4.73 1.36
N LYS A 64 6.63 5.66 2.27
CA LYS A 64 6.52 5.45 3.71
C LYS A 64 5.06 5.29 4.11
N GLY A 65 4.17 6.16 3.61
CA GLY A 65 2.73 6.05 3.86
C GLY A 65 2.13 4.76 3.29
N ARG A 66 2.54 4.37 2.07
CA ARG A 66 2.04 3.14 1.43
C ARG A 66 2.45 1.88 2.18
N LEU A 67 3.68 1.81 2.67
CA LEU A 67 4.17 0.67 3.44
C LEU A 67 3.45 0.54 4.79
N LYS A 68 3.26 1.66 5.51
CA LYS A 68 2.54 1.66 6.79
C LYS A 68 1.11 1.15 6.65
N ASN A 69 0.38 1.60 5.64
CA ASN A 69 -1.01 1.16 5.42
C ASN A 69 -1.08 -0.35 5.16
N GLN A 70 -0.15 -0.91 4.37
CA GLN A 70 -0.08 -2.34 4.12
C GLN A 70 0.23 -3.14 5.40
N GLU A 71 1.13 -2.63 6.25
CA GLU A 71 1.42 -3.26 7.54
C GLU A 71 0.21 -3.24 8.48
N GLU A 72 -0.51 -2.13 8.55
CA GLU A 72 -1.72 -1.99 9.37
C GLU A 72 -2.85 -2.90 8.89
N GLU A 73 -3.08 -3.01 7.58
CA GLU A 73 -4.05 -3.94 7.00
C GLU A 73 -3.72 -5.39 7.36
N LEU A 74 -2.46 -5.80 7.20
CA LEU A 74 -2.00 -7.14 7.53
C LEU A 74 -2.16 -7.45 9.03
N LEU A 75 -1.88 -6.48 9.89
CA LEU A 75 -2.05 -6.61 11.34
C LEU A 75 -3.53 -6.75 11.70
N ASN A 76 -4.41 -5.97 11.09
CA ASN A 76 -5.85 -6.04 11.33
C ASN A 76 -6.43 -7.39 10.90
N GLU A 77 -6.06 -7.89 9.72
CA GLU A 77 -6.49 -9.21 9.24
C GLU A 77 -6.06 -10.33 10.22
N ARG A 78 -4.81 -10.27 10.69
CA ARG A 78 -4.31 -11.22 11.69
C ARG A 78 -5.08 -11.13 13.01
N LEU A 79 -5.38 -9.91 13.48
CA LEU A 79 -6.16 -9.70 14.69
C LEU A 79 -7.59 -10.25 14.55
N GLU A 80 -8.22 -10.09 13.40
CA GLU A 80 -9.55 -10.66 13.14
C GLU A 80 -9.53 -12.18 13.12
N ALA A 81 -8.54 -12.80 12.47
CA ALA A 81 -8.36 -14.24 12.47
C ALA A 81 -8.17 -14.79 13.90
N VAL A 82 -7.36 -14.11 14.71
CA VAL A 82 -7.15 -14.47 16.12
C VAL A 82 -8.46 -14.37 16.90
N LYS A 83 -9.19 -13.24 16.79
CA LYS A 83 -10.49 -13.03 17.46
C LYS A 83 -11.47 -14.15 17.11
N LYS A 84 -11.61 -14.49 15.83
CA LYS A 84 -12.49 -15.58 15.36
C LYS A 84 -12.08 -16.94 15.95
N SER A 85 -10.80 -17.28 15.92
CA SER A 85 -10.33 -18.55 16.48
C SER A 85 -10.57 -18.65 17.99
N THR A 86 -10.47 -17.53 18.72
CA THR A 86 -10.74 -17.49 20.16
C THR A 86 -12.22 -17.61 20.48
N THR A 87 -13.11 -16.98 19.70
CA THR A 87 -14.56 -17.10 19.91
C THR A 87 -15.04 -18.52 19.62
N GLU A 88 -14.54 -19.13 18.55
CA GLU A 88 -14.83 -20.54 18.21
C GLU A 88 -14.41 -21.46 19.35
N LYS A 89 -13.19 -21.31 19.89
CA LYS A 89 -12.72 -22.07 21.05
C LYS A 89 -13.56 -21.84 22.30
N GLN A 90 -13.98 -20.60 22.57
CA GLN A 90 -14.84 -20.30 23.73
C GLN A 90 -16.23 -20.94 23.60
N ILE A 91 -16.83 -20.89 22.41
CA ILE A 91 -18.11 -21.55 22.14
C ILE A 91 -17.98 -23.06 22.36
N GLU A 92 -16.89 -23.67 21.89
CA GLU A 92 -16.63 -25.10 22.09
C GLU A 92 -16.55 -25.47 23.58
N ILE A 93 -15.88 -24.64 24.40
CA ILE A 93 -15.77 -24.85 25.84
C ILE A 93 -17.15 -24.76 26.52
N ILE A 94 -17.96 -23.75 26.17
CA ILE A 94 -19.30 -23.57 26.74
C ILE A 94 -20.22 -24.75 26.38
N GLN A 95 -20.18 -25.22 25.12
CA GLN A 95 -20.98 -26.36 24.69
C GLN A 95 -20.62 -27.64 25.44
N LYS A 96 -19.32 -27.91 25.63
CA LYS A 96 -18.86 -29.08 26.41
C LYS A 96 -19.34 -29.01 27.86
N ARG A 97 -19.26 -27.82 28.48
CA ARG A 97 -19.75 -27.61 29.84
C ARG A 97 -21.26 -27.84 29.95
N ASN A 98 -22.06 -27.24 29.07
CA ASN A 98 -23.51 -27.40 29.07
C ASN A 98 -23.92 -28.87 28.83
N ALA A 99 -23.22 -29.61 27.97
CA ALA A 99 -23.49 -31.02 27.74
C ALA A 99 -23.21 -31.89 28.99
N ALA A 100 -22.14 -31.59 29.72
CA ALA A 100 -21.83 -32.25 30.98
C ALA A 100 -22.93 -31.99 32.03
N GLU A 101 -23.34 -30.73 32.21
CA GLU A 101 -24.42 -30.35 33.14
C GLU A 101 -25.76 -31.05 32.79
N ILE A 102 -26.12 -31.12 31.50
CA ILE A 102 -27.33 -31.85 31.04
C ILE A 102 -27.21 -33.36 31.32
N SER A 103 -26.04 -33.95 31.16
CA SER A 103 -25.82 -35.38 31.42
C SER A 103 -25.93 -35.71 32.92
N GLU A 104 -25.41 -34.84 33.79
CA GLU A 104 -25.53 -34.94 35.23
C GLU A 104 -27.01 -34.83 35.67
N MET A 105 -27.75 -33.84 35.16
CA MET A 105 -29.18 -33.67 35.46
C MET A 105 -30.01 -34.89 35.04
N LYS A 106 -29.75 -35.45 33.86
CA LYS A 106 -30.44 -36.66 33.38
C LYS A 106 -30.15 -37.87 34.25
N SER A 107 -28.91 -38.04 34.69
CA SER A 107 -28.54 -39.14 35.58
C SER A 107 -29.18 -39.00 36.97
N GLY A 108 -29.29 -37.77 37.49
CA GLY A 108 -29.99 -37.46 38.75
C GLY A 108 -31.50 -37.73 38.66
N LEU A 109 -32.15 -37.33 37.57
CA LEU A 109 -33.57 -37.63 37.32
C LEU A 109 -33.82 -39.14 37.20
N ALA A 110 -32.98 -39.86 36.45
CA ALA A 110 -33.09 -41.31 36.30
C ALA A 110 -32.82 -42.08 37.61
N TYR A 111 -32.12 -41.46 38.58
CA TYR A 111 -31.93 -42.01 39.92
C TYR A 111 -33.17 -41.79 40.79
N ILE A 112 -33.83 -40.63 40.67
CA ILE A 112 -35.07 -40.33 41.40
C ILE A 112 -36.20 -41.24 40.91
N ASP A 113 -36.36 -41.42 39.60
CA ASP A 113 -37.38 -42.28 38.99
C ASP A 113 -37.22 -43.78 39.30
N ARG A 114 -36.02 -44.22 39.72
CA ARG A 114 -35.74 -45.62 40.08
C ARG A 114 -35.96 -45.96 41.56
N ASN A 115 -36.07 -44.94 42.42
CA ASN A 115 -36.16 -45.10 43.88
C ASN A 115 -37.54 -44.67 44.45
N PHE A 116 -38.50 -44.36 43.57
CA PHE A 116 -39.92 -44.20 43.87
C PHE A 116 -40.71 -45.25 43.08
#